data_AF-A0A535Z0V2-F1
#
_entry.id   AF-A0A535Z0V2-F1
#
_cell.length_a   1.000
_cell.length_b   1.000
_cell.length_c   1.000
_cell.angle_alpha   90.00
_cell.angle_beta   90.00
_cell.angle_gamma   90.00
#
_symmetry.space_group_name_H-M   'P 1'
#
loop_
_entity.id
_entity.type
_entity.pdbx_description
1 polymer ?
#
loop_
_entity_poly.entity_id
_entity_poly.type
_entity_poly.pdbx_seq_one_letter_code
_entity_poly.pdbx_strand_id
1 'polypeptide(L)' 'MALAKPTVERITDLAARYPSKQSAIIPALWAVQHEQGYVTDAAMAEIAQLLGLPPSL' A
#
# COMPACT_ATOMS: atom_id res chain seq x y z
N MET A 1 -4.84 11.20 6.36
CA MET A 1 -4.20 10.61 7.56
C MET A 1 -3.02 9.80 7.07
N ALA A 2 -1.90 9.82 7.78
CA ALA A 2 -0.77 8.95 7.46
C ALA A 2 -1.10 7.51 7.85
N LEU A 3 -0.60 6.53 7.09
CA LEU A 3 -0.78 5.11 7.41
C LEU A 3 -0.15 4.76 8.76
N ALA A 4 -0.81 3.89 9.51
CA ALA A 4 -0.25 3.36 10.75
C ALA A 4 1.01 2.54 10.45
N LYS A 5 2.02 2.64 11.32
CA LYS A 5 3.29 1.91 11.18
C LYS A 5 3.12 0.40 10.92
N PRO A 6 2.22 -0.33 11.62
CA PRO A 6 2.00 -1.76 11.35
C PRO A 6 1.48 -2.05 9.93
N THR A 7 0.69 -1.15 9.36
CA THR A 7 0.15 -1.27 8.00
C THR A 7 1.26 -1.08 6.97
N VAL A 8 2.14 -0.10 7.19
CA VAL A 8 3.31 0.13 6.33
C VAL A 8 4.26 -1.08 6.31
N GLU A 9 4.53 -1.66 7.48
CA GLU A 9 5.35 -2.88 7.60
C GLU A 9 4.68 -4.05 6.86
N ARG A 10 3.38 -4.25 7.07
CA ARG A 10 2.59 -5.28 6.37
C ARG A 10 2.61 -5.09 4.85
N ILE A 11 2.48 -3.88 4.34
CA ILE A 11 2.55 -3.58 2.90
C ILE A 11 3.94 -3.94 2.35
N THR A 12 5.00 -3.59 3.09
CA THR A 12 6.38 -3.87 2.72
C THR A 12 6.65 -5.38 2.67
N ASP A 13 6.19 -6.11 3.69
CA ASP A 13 6.29 -7.56 3.77
C ASP A 13 5.51 -8.27 2.65
N LEU A 14 4.32 -7.75 2.32
CA LEU A 14 3.53 -8.26 1.20
C LEU A 14 4.26 -8.00 -0.12
N ALA A 15 4.80 -6.80 -0.33
CA ALA A 15 5.53 -6.44 -1.53
C ALA A 15 6.75 -7.34 -1.78
N ALA A 16 7.47 -7.74 -0.73
CA ALA A 16 8.62 -8.62 -0.82
C ALA A 16 8.27 -10.06 -1.29
N ARG A 17 7.00 -10.48 -1.19
CA ARG A 17 6.54 -11.81 -1.60
C ARG A 17 6.21 -11.91 -3.08
N TYR A 18 6.14 -10.79 -3.79
CA TYR A 18 5.77 -10.75 -5.20
C TYR A 18 6.97 -10.47 -6.09
N PRO A 19 7.05 -11.12 -7.27
CA PRO A 19 8.12 -10.88 -8.24
C PRO A 19 8.03 -9.49 -8.88
N SER A 20 6.84 -8.86 -8.88
CA SER A 20 6.64 -7.47 -9.29
C SER A 20 5.96 -6.68 -8.16
N LYS A 21 6.42 -5.44 -7.97
CA LYS A 21 5.81 -4.50 -7.02
C LYS A 21 4.36 -4.14 -7.39
N GLN A 22 4.00 -4.18 -8.67
CA GLN A 22 2.62 -3.94 -9.12
C GLN A 22 1.66 -5.02 -8.59
N SER A 23 2.13 -6.26 -8.44
CA SER A 23 1.32 -7.35 -7.88
C SER A 23 0.99 -7.13 -6.40
N ALA A 24 1.72 -6.26 -5.71
CA ALA A 24 1.48 -5.90 -4.33
C ALA A 24 0.43 -4.79 -4.14
N ILE A 25 -0.07 -4.17 -5.23
CA ILE A 25 -1.07 -3.09 -5.17
C ILE A 25 -2.34 -3.56 -4.48
N ILE A 26 -2.99 -4.62 -4.96
CA ILE A 26 -4.25 -5.12 -4.39
C ILE A 26 -4.09 -5.51 -2.89
N PRO A 27 -3.06 -6.29 -2.50
CA PRO A 27 -2.79 -6.55 -1.09
C PRO A 27 -2.55 -5.29 -0.24
N ALA A 28 -1.88 -4.27 -0.80
CA ALA A 28 -1.62 -3.02 -0.09
C ALA A 28 -2.90 -2.21 0.13
N LEU A 29 -3.76 -2.12 -0.89
CA LEU A 29 -5.08 -1.48 -0.78
C LEU A 29 -5.95 -2.14 0.28
N TRP A 30 -5.92 -3.47 0.34
CA TRP A 30 -6.62 -4.23 1.38
C TRP A 30 -6.09 -3.93 2.78
N ALA A 31 -4.77 -3.79 2.95
CA ALA A 31 -4.18 -3.45 4.24
C ALA A 31 -4.63 -2.06 4.72
N VAL A 32 -4.65 -1.08 3.81
CA VAL A 32 -5.15 0.28 4.10
C VAL A 32 -6.64 0.27 4.41
N GLN A 33 -7.44 -0.41 3.60
CA GLN A 33 -8.89 -0.48 3.81
C GLN A 33 -9.24 -1.17 5.14
N HIS A 34 -8.46 -2.17 5.55
CA HIS A 34 -8.65 -2.83 6.84
C HIS A 34 -8.35 -1.89 8.02
N GLU A 35 -7.37 -1.00 7.90
CA GLU A 35 -7.05 0.01 8.91
C GLU A 35 -8.09 1.14 8.95
N GLN A 36 -8.43 1.72 7.80
CA GLN A 36 -9.14 3.00 7.72
C GLN A 36 -10.61 2.87 7.31
N GLY A 37 -11.06 1.68 6.91
CA GLY A 37 -12.41 1.41 6.40
C GLY A 37 -12.63 1.80 4.94
N TYR A 38 -11.79 2.67 4.39
CA TYR A 38 -11.81 3.12 2.99
C TYR A 38 -10.40 3.50 2.54
N VAL A 39 -10.17 3.54 1.22
CA VAL A 39 -8.90 3.97 0.64
C VAL A 39 -9.04 5.41 0.19
N THR A 40 -8.20 6.30 0.73
CA THR A 40 -8.14 7.71 0.32
C THR A 40 -7.07 7.95 -0.73
N ASP A 41 -7.17 9.04 -1.49
CA ASP A 41 -6.14 9.46 -2.44
C ASP A 41 -4.77 9.67 -1.75
N ALA A 42 -4.78 10.15 -0.51
CA ALA A 42 -3.56 10.29 0.29
C ALA A 42 -2.93 8.93 0.59
N ALA A 43 -3.74 7.93 0.95
CA ALA A 43 -3.24 6.58 1.20
C ALA A 43 -2.78 5.89 -0.10
N MET A 44 -3.45 6.14 -1.24
CA MET A 44 -2.98 5.71 -2.56
C MET A 44 -1.59 6.26 -2.87
N ALA A 45 -1.35 7.55 -2.60
CA ALA A 45 -0.06 8.19 -2.81
C ALA A 45 1.03 7.59 -1.90
N GLU A 46 0.71 7.32 -0.62
CA GLU A 46 1.64 6.63 0.28
C GLU A 46 1.95 5.20 -0.18
N ILE A 47 0.95 4.42 -0.63
CA ILE A 47 1.18 3.08 -1.20
C ILE A 47 2.10 3.17 -2.42
N ALA A 48 1.86 4.12 -3.32
CA ALA A 48 2.68 4.33 -4.51
C ALA A 48 4.13 4.63 -4.13
N GLN A 49 4.36 5.48 -3.13
CA GLN A 49 5.69 5.76 -2.60
C GLN A 49 6.35 4.52 -1.98
N LEU A 50 5.62 3.76 -1.15
CA LEU A 50 6.12 2.53 -0.51
C LEU A 50 6.50 1.46 -1.55
N LEU A 51 5.68 1.31 -2.58
CA LEU A 51 5.93 0.38 -3.67
C LEU A 51 6.90 0.95 -4.72
N GLY A 52 7.31 2.21 -4.62
CA GLY A 52 8.14 2.86 -5.63
C GLY A 52 7.51 2.84 -7.02
N LEU A 53 6.18 3.02 -7.07
CA LEU A 53 5.38 3.08 -8.29
C LEU A 53 4.91 4.52 -8.51
N PRO A 54 4.71 4.95 -9.77
CA PRO A 54 4.02 6.19 -10.04
C PRO A 54 2.55 6.10 -9.55
N PRO A 55 2.01 7.18 -8.96
CA PRO A 55 0.62 7.21 -8.44
C PRO A 55 -0.46 7.15 -9.52
N SER A 56 -0.08 7.21 -10.80
CA SER A 56 -0.97 7.17 -11.97
C SER A 56 -1.14 5.77 -12.59
N LEU A 57 -0.51 4.73 -12.02
CA LEU A 57 -0.64 3.34 -12.50
C LEU A 57 -1.92 2.68 -12.01
#